data_AF-A0A842LS18-F1
#
_entry.id   AF-A0A842LS18-F1
#
_cell.length_a   1.000
_cell.length_b   1.000
_cell.length_c   1.000
_cell.angle_alpha   90.00
_cell.angle_beta   90.00
_cell.angle_gamma   90.00
#
_symmetry.space_group_name_H-M   'P 1'
#
loop_
_entity.id
_entity.type
_entity.pdbx_description
1 polymer ?
#
loop_
_entity_poly.entity_id
_entity_poly.type
_entity_poly.pdbx_seq_one_letter_code
_entity_poly.pdbx_strand_id
1 'polypeptide(L)' 'MLKHLNKKQEAQKIEKALQKTLMRGIMTPDLGGTASTMEMAEAIKEEIVKGE' A
#
# COMPACT_ATOMS: atom_id res chain seq x y z
N MET A 1 -3.29 -0.04 13.96
CA MET A 1 -2.62 -1.08 14.78
C MET A 1 -1.12 -0.77 15.00
N LEU A 2 -0.25 -0.81 13.99
CA LEU A 2 1.21 -0.68 14.19
C LEU A 2 1.66 0.57 14.97
N LYS A 3 1.06 1.75 14.71
CA LYS A 3 1.31 2.97 15.49
C LYS A 3 1.03 2.79 17.00
N HIS A 4 -0.01 2.01 17.35
CA HIS A 4 -0.37 1.70 18.74
C HIS A 4 0.58 0.70 19.40
N LEU A 5 1.22 -0.18 18.60
CA LEU A 5 2.28 -1.09 19.04
C LEU A 5 3.68 -0.44 19.06
N ASN A 6 3.76 0.90 19.00
CA ASN A 6 5.01 1.66 18.87
C ASN A 6 5.88 1.34 17.63
N LYS A 7 5.32 0.67 16.62
CA LYS A 7 5.96 0.36 15.33
C LYS A 7 5.71 1.49 14.31
N LYS A 8 6.19 2.69 14.64
CA LYS A 8 5.87 3.92 13.89
C LYS A 8 6.52 3.95 12.50
N GLN A 9 7.75 3.45 12.38
CA GLN A 9 8.48 3.45 11.11
C GLN A 9 7.84 2.50 10.09
N GLU A 10 7.50 1.29 10.53
CA GLU A 10 6.85 0.28 9.70
C GLU A 10 5.45 0.73 9.27
N ALA A 11 4.70 1.35 10.18
CA ALA A 11 3.41 1.95 9.85
C ALA A 11 3.55 3.01 8.75
N GLN A 12 4.55 3.89 8.85
CA GLN A 12 4.80 4.95 7.88
C GLN A 12 5.24 4.39 6.53
N LYS A 13 6.08 3.34 6.51
CA LYS A 13 6.49 2.66 5.27
C LYS A 13 5.27 2.12 4.52
N ILE A 14 4.39 1.39 5.22
CA ILE A 14 3.18 0.80 4.63
C ILE A 14 2.21 1.89 4.14
N GLU A 15 1.99 2.94 4.94
CA GLU A 15 1.09 4.04 4.59
C GLU A 15 1.58 4.80 3.34
N LYS A 16 2.89 5.04 3.22
CA LYS A 16 3.49 5.64 2.02
C LYS A 16 3.37 4.73 0.79
N ALA A 17 3.63 3.44 0.95
CA ALA A 17 3.50 2.48 -0.15
C ALA A 17 2.06 2.43 -0.67
N LEU A 18 1.07 2.35 0.23
CA LEU A 18 -0.34 2.42 -0.12
C LEU A 18 -0.69 3.71 -0.89
N GLN A 19 -0.25 4.86 -0.39
CA GLN A 19 -0.48 6.15 -1.06
C GLN A 19 0.10 6.18 -2.47
N LYS A 20 1.34 5.69 -2.67
CA LYS A 20 1.96 5.61 -4.00
C LYS A 20 1.20 4.69 -4.94
N THR A 21 0.78 3.50 -4.47
CA THR A 21 -0.01 2.57 -5.27
C THR A 21 -1.33 3.20 -5.74
N LEU A 22 -2.03 3.89 -4.84
CA LEU A 22 -3.26 4.62 -5.18
C LEU A 22 -3.01 5.78 -6.15
N MET A 23 -1.94 6.57 -5.96
CA MET A 23 -1.56 7.65 -6.88
C MET A 23 -1.23 7.17 -8.29
N ARG A 24 -0.78 5.91 -8.43
CA ARG A 24 -0.53 5.25 -9.72
C ARG A 24 -1.79 4.68 -10.37
N GLY A 25 -2.96 4.83 -9.72
CA GLY A 25 -4.24 4.35 -10.23
C GLY A 25 -4.49 2.85 -10.02
N ILE A 26 -3.63 2.15 -9.28
CA ILE A 26 -3.80 0.73 -8.98
C ILE A 26 -4.76 0.61 -7.80
N MET A 27 -6.02 0.35 -8.09
CA MET A 27 -7.08 0.26 -7.08
C MET A 27 -8.12 -0.79 -7.48
N THR A 28 -8.80 -1.34 -6.48
CA THR A 28 -9.84 -2.34 -6.64
C THR A 28 -11.16 -1.74 -7.16
N PRO A 29 -12.12 -2.55 -7.66
CA PRO A 29 -13.38 -2.05 -8.20
C PRO A 29 -14.22 -1.22 -7.23
N ASP A 30 -14.19 -1.54 -5.94
CA ASP A 30 -14.87 -0.78 -4.89
C ASP A 30 -14.29 0.63 -4.70
N LEU A 31 -13.05 0.86 -5.13
CA LEU A 31 -12.39 2.16 -5.14
C LEU A 31 -12.43 2.84 -6.52
N GLY A 32 -13.10 2.24 -7.51
CA GLY A 32 -13.24 2.79 -8.87
C GLY A 32 -12.16 2.36 -9.87
N GLY A 33 -11.36 1.34 -9.55
CA GLY A 33 -10.37 0.77 -10.46
C GLY A 33 -10.77 -0.58 -11.01
N THR A 34 -9.78 -1.30 -11.53
CA THR A 34 -9.98 -2.61 -12.17
C THR A 34 -9.08 -3.70 -11.58
N ALA A 35 -8.21 -3.38 -10.62
CA ALA A 35 -7.28 -4.34 -10.05
C ALA A 35 -8.01 -5.34 -9.14
N SER A 36 -7.63 -6.61 -9.18
CA SER A 36 -8.02 -7.58 -8.16
C SER A 36 -7.37 -7.25 -6.82
N THR A 37 -7.91 -7.83 -5.75
CA THR A 37 -7.34 -7.75 -4.40
C THR A 37 -5.86 -8.11 -4.38
N MET A 38 -5.46 -9.16 -5.09
CA MET A 38 -4.08 -9.65 -5.10
C MET A 38 -3.15 -8.77 -5.93
N GLU A 39 -3.62 -8.19 -7.04
CA GLU A 39 -2.84 -7.23 -7.83
C GLU A 39 -2.53 -5.97 -7.02
N MET A 40 -3.52 -5.44 -6.30
CA MET A 40 -3.30 -4.29 -5.41
C MET A 40 -2.34 -4.64 -4.27
N ALA A 41 -2.48 -5.82 -3.66
CA ALA A 41 -1.60 -6.27 -2.57
C ALA A 41 -0.14 -6.41 -3.03
N GLU A 42 0.10 -7.03 -4.19
CA GLU A 42 1.45 -7.18 -4.74
C GLU A 42 2.05 -5.82 -5.12
N ALA A 43 1.26 -4.90 -5.69
CA ALA A 43 1.72 -3.56 -5.99
C ALA A 43 2.16 -2.79 -4.72
N ILE A 44 1.39 -2.89 -3.62
CA ILE A 44 1.79 -2.29 -2.34
C ILE A 44 3.09 -2.92 -1.82
N LYS A 45 3.21 -4.25 -1.88
CA LYS A 45 4.43 -4.97 -1.46
C LYS A 45 5.65 -4.53 -2.28
N GLU A 46 5.51 -4.37 -3.59
CA GLU A 46 6.58 -3.84 -4.45
C GLU A 46 7.02 -2.42 -4.04
N GLU A 47 6.08 -1.53 -3.73
CA GLU A 47 6.38 -0.16 -3.27
C GLU A 47 7.12 -0.15 -1.92
N ILE A 48 6.87 -1.13 -1.05
CA ILE A 48 7.61 -1.30 0.20
C ILE A 48 9.05 -1.72 -0.10
N VAL A 49 9.26 -2.73 -0.94
CA VAL A 49 10.59 -3.28 -1.25
C VAL A 49 11.45 -2.30 -2.05
N LYS A 50 10.87 -1.53 -2.97
CA LYS A 50 11.58 -0.50 -3.76
C LYS A 50 11.96 0.74 -2.96
N GLY A 51 11.33 0.94 -1.80
CA GLY A 51 11.52 2.13 -0.95
C GLY A 51 12.50 1.95 0.21
N GLU A 52 13.16 0.78 0.30
CA GLU A 52 14.29 0.51 1.21
C GLU A 52 15.63 0.84 0.55
#